data_AF-A0A829W8N9-F1
#
_entry.id   AF-A0A829W8N9-F1
#
_cell.length_a   1.000
_cell.length_b   1.000
_cell.length_c   1.000
_cell.angle_alpha   90.00
_cell.angle_beta   90.00
_cell.angle_gamma   90.00
#
_symmetry.space_group_name_H-M   'P 1'
#
loop_
_entity.id
_entity.type
_entity.pdbx_description
1 polymer ?
#
loop_
_entity_poly.entity_id
_entity_poly.type
_entity_poly.pdbx_seq_one_letter_code
_entity_poly.pdbx_strand_id
1 'polypeptide(L)' 'MFFDGNQDKETIIINESGLYSLVLSSKLPNAKKFKRWVTSEVLPSIRKNGGYISGHT' A
#
# COMPACT_ATOMS: atom_id res chain seq x y z
N MET A 1 -18.61 -12.52 -35.94
CA MET A 1 -17.30 -12.74 -35.30
C MET A 1 -17.53 -12.72 -33.80
N PHE A 2 -17.28 -13.84 -33.14
CA PHE A 2 -17.34 -13.93 -31.68
C PHE A 2 -15.97 -13.57 -31.13
N PHE A 3 -15.91 -12.54 -30.30
CA PHE A 3 -14.71 -12.21 -29.55
C PHE A 3 -14.72 -13.10 -28.30
N ASP A 4 -14.14 -14.29 -28.39
CA ASP A 4 -13.89 -15.13 -27.21
C ASP A 4 -12.80 -14.44 -26.40
N GLY A 5 -13.26 -13.62 -25.45
CA GLY A 5 -12.45 -12.75 -24.59
C GLY A 5 -11.64 -13.51 -23.55
N ASN A 6 -10.84 -14.50 -23.97
CA ASN A 6 -9.77 -15.00 -23.12
C ASN A 6 -8.64 -13.95 -23.12
N GLN A 7 -8.83 -12.93 -22.30
CA GLN A 7 -7.80 -11.95 -22.02
C GLN A 7 -6.81 -12.66 -21.08
N ASP A 8 -5.73 -13.20 -21.63
CA ASP A 8 -4.57 -13.69 -20.86
C ASP A 8 -3.97 -12.50 -20.11
N LYS A 9 -4.60 -12.13 -18.99
CA LYS A 9 -4.13 -11.07 -18.11
C LYS A 9 -2.99 -11.65 -17.32
N GLU A 10 -1.76 -11.30 -17.71
CA GLU A 10 -0.61 -11.46 -16.84
C GLU A 10 -0.94 -10.80 -15.49
N THR A 11 -1.25 -11.64 -14.51
CA THR A 11 -1.59 -11.17 -13.17
C THR A 11 -0.26 -10.90 -12.47
N ILE A 12 0.01 -9.63 -12.21
CA ILE A 12 1.21 -9.22 -11.49
C ILE A 12 1.00 -9.55 -10.01
N ILE A 13 1.68 -10.59 -9.53
CA ILE A 13 1.70 -10.97 -8.11
C ILE A 13 2.92 -10.32 -7.46
N ILE A 14 2.67 -9.56 -6.40
CA ILE A 14 3.71 -8.96 -5.57
C ILE A 14 3.52 -9.39 -4.12
N ASN A 15 4.63 -9.52 -3.40
CA ASN A 15 4.60 -9.71 -1.96
C ASN A 15 4.41 -8.36 -1.23
N GLU A 16 4.35 -8.41 0.09
CA GLU A 16 4.15 -7.23 0.94
C GLU A 16 5.26 -6.17 0.79
N SER A 17 6.52 -6.59 0.69
CA SER A 17 7.63 -5.64 0.49
C SER A 17 7.53 -4.94 -0.86
N GLY A 18 7.14 -5.65 -1.92
CA GLY A 18 6.84 -5.09 -3.24
C GLY A 18 5.67 -4.11 -3.22
N LEU A 19 4.59 -4.44 -2.49
CA LEU A 19 3.44 -3.55 -2.30
C LEU A 19 3.88 -2.22 -1.67
N TYR A 20 4.65 -2.26 -0.57
CA TYR A 20 5.12 -1.04 0.07
C TYR A 20 6.05 -0.23 -0.84
N SER A 21 6.96 -0.89 -1.57
CA SER A 21 7.83 -0.20 -2.55
C SER A 21 7.03 0.55 -3.62
N LEU A 22 5.98 -0.07 -4.15
CA LEU A 22 5.05 0.54 -5.11
C LEU A 22 4.33 1.75 -4.53
N VAL A 23 3.79 1.62 -3.32
CA VAL A 23 3.07 2.73 -2.67
C VAL A 23 4.02 3.88 -2.33
N LEU A 24 5.24 3.59 -1.88
CA LEU A 24 6.24 4.60 -1.52
C LEU A 24 6.82 5.31 -2.75
N SER A 25 6.89 4.67 -3.91
CA SER A 25 7.36 5.29 -5.16
C SER A 25 6.25 6.00 -5.95
N SER A 26 4.98 5.62 -5.73
CA SER A 26 3.84 6.14 -6.49
C SER A 26 3.61 7.64 -6.32
N LYS A 27 3.20 8.29 -7.43
CA LYS A 27 2.81 9.71 -7.49
C LYS A 27 1.31 9.92 -7.31
N LEU A 28 0.52 8.86 -7.22
CA LEU A 28 -0.94 8.94 -7.11
C LEU A 28 -1.36 9.64 -5.80
N PRO A 29 -2.42 10.47 -5.80
CA PRO A 29 -2.88 11.18 -4.61
C PRO A 29 -3.17 10.25 -3.42
N ASN A 30 -3.76 9.08 -3.68
CA ASN A 30 -4.07 8.11 -2.63
C ASN A 30 -2.81 7.50 -2.00
N ALA A 31 -1.80 7.19 -2.81
CA ALA A 31 -0.51 6.69 -2.31
C ALA A 31 0.20 7.75 -1.45
N LYS A 32 0.13 9.03 -1.84
CA LYS A 32 0.66 10.14 -1.03
C LYS A 32 -0.05 10.26 0.33
N LYS A 33 -1.37 10.12 0.37
CA LYS A 33 -2.15 10.12 1.62
C LYS A 33 -1.73 8.96 2.53
N PHE A 34 -1.64 7.74 1.98
CA PHE A 34 -1.21 6.56 2.72
C PHE A 34 0.21 6.74 3.27
N LYS A 35 1.17 7.16 2.43
CA LYS A 35 2.55 7.45 2.86
C LYS A 35 2.57 8.43 4.03
N ARG A 36 1.84 9.53 3.92
CA ARG A 36 1.76 10.54 4.98
C ARG A 36 1.20 9.96 6.27
N TRP A 37 0.10 9.23 6.20
CA TRP A 37 -0.50 8.56 7.36
C TRP A 37 0.49 7.60 8.03
N VAL A 38 1.16 6.74 7.26
CA VAL A 38 2.19 5.83 7.79
C VAL A 38 3.32 6.60 8.49
N THR A 39 3.84 7.65 7.86
CA THR A 39 4.98 8.40 8.41
C THR A 39 4.63 9.32 9.58
N SER A 40 3.40 9.83 9.62
CA SER A 40 2.98 10.82 10.62
C SER A 40 2.30 10.20 11.84
N GLU A 41 1.70 9.02 11.68
CA GLU A 41 0.91 8.38 12.75
C GLU A 41 1.49 7.01 13.11
N VAL A 42 1.58 6.11 12.14
CA VAL A 42 1.93 4.70 12.38
C VAL A 42 3.36 4.55 12.88
N LEU A 43 4.36 5.02 12.11
CA LEU A 43 5.77 4.89 12.48
C LEU A 43 6.09 5.62 13.81
N PRO A 44 5.60 6.84 14.08
CA PRO A 44 5.78 7.47 15.37
C PRO A 44 5.15 6.69 16.53
N SER A 45 3.96 6.11 16.34
CA SER A 45 3.31 5.29 17.35
C SER A 45 4.12 4.02 17.65
N ILE A 46 4.57 3.30 16.62
CA ILE A 46 5.44 2.13 16.78
C ILE A 46 6.74 2.50 17.50
N ARG A 47 7.38 3.61 17.12
CA ARG A 47 8.64 4.06 17.74
C ARG A 47 8.47 4.39 19.23
N LYS A 48 7.33 4.93 19.63
CA LYS A 48 7.04 5.29 21.02
C LYS A 48 6.57 4.11 21.86
N ASN A 49 5.74 3.25 21.28
CA ASN A 49 4.96 2.26 22.02
C ASN A 49 5.39 0.81 21.77
N GLY A 50 6.33 0.58 20.84
CA GLY A 50 6.74 -0.77 20.42
C GLY A 50 5.77 -1.44 19.43
N GLY A 51 4.64 -0.81 19.11
CA GLY A 51 3.66 -1.30 18.17
C GLY A 51 2.57 -0.27 17.86
N TYR A 52 1.82 -0.50 16.79
CA TYR A 52 0.63 0.29 16.47
C TYR A 52 -0.60 -0.41 17.05
N ILE A 53 -1.21 0.19 18.07
CA ILE A 53 -2.45 -0.31 18.67
C ILE A 53 -3.59 0.58 18.13
N SER A 54 -4.52 -0.01 17.39
CA SER A 54 -5.70 0.69 16.85
C SER A 54 -6.62 1.10 18.01
N GLY A 55 -6.42 2.32 18.50
CA GLY A 55 -7.13 2.87 19.64
C GLY A 55 -6.59 4.24 20.11
N HIS A 56 -5.58 4.78 19.42
CA HIS A 56 -5.01 6.11 19.68
C HIS A 56 -5.70 7.20 18.84
N THR A 57 -7.03 7.22 18.79
CA THR A 57 -7.81 8.31 18.16
C THR A 57 -8.56 9.07 19.23
#